data_AF-A0AA35XL05-F1
#
_entry.id   AF-A0AA35XL05-F1
#
_cell.length_a   1.000
_cell.length_b   1.000
_cell.length_c   1.000
_cell.angle_alpha   90.00
_cell.angle_beta   90.00
_cell.angle_gamma   90.00
#
_symmetry.space_group_name_H-M   'P 1'
#
loop_
_entity.id
_entity.type
_entity.pdbx_description
1 polymer ?
#
loop_
_entity_poly.entity_id
_entity_poly.type
_entity_poly.pdbx_seq_one_letter_code
_entity_poly.pdbx_strand_id
1 'polypeptide(L)'
;MNSLGVSPFVNNLYSDLKDGLVLLQLFDKVKPGIVNWSKVNQKETFKKIGGNMKKLENCNYAVEIAHQMGFSLVGIDGKDIADGNKTLTLAVVWQMMRAYTLSMLQRLAGSDKPISDPEIVDWTNTTLRDSGKTTSITGFRDPAISNSMPVIDLVDAIKPGSIKYELVNCGTSLSDEELIQNAKYAISMCRKIGARVYALPDDLVEIKPKMCLTVFACLMIRAKTGKK
;
A
#
# COMPACT_ATOMS: atom_id res chain seq x y z
N MET A 1 7.93 6.65 -1.39
CA MET A 1 8.96 7.23 -0.49
C MET A 1 9.29 8.65 -0.93
N ASN A 2 9.90 8.86 -2.10
CA ASN A 2 10.25 10.21 -2.60
C ASN A 2 9.02 11.13 -2.77
N SER A 3 7.86 10.58 -3.18
CA SER A 3 6.59 11.32 -3.24
C SER A 3 6.07 11.82 -1.89
N LEU A 4 6.57 11.28 -0.77
CA LEU A 4 6.26 11.75 0.58
C LEU A 4 7.27 12.80 1.07
N GLY A 5 8.27 13.17 0.28
CA GLY A 5 9.26 14.20 0.62
C GLY A 5 10.22 13.75 1.72
N VAL A 6 10.84 12.59 1.55
CA VAL A 6 11.95 12.12 2.40
C VAL A 6 13.28 12.74 1.95
N SER A 7 14.21 12.91 2.89
CA SER A 7 15.57 13.39 2.64
C SER A 7 16.59 12.47 3.31
N PRO A 8 17.57 11.89 2.59
CA PRO A 8 17.88 12.11 1.18
C PRO A 8 16.84 11.50 0.24
N PHE A 9 16.93 11.88 -1.05
CA PHE A 9 16.22 11.19 -2.11
C PHE A 9 16.67 9.72 -2.19
N VAL A 10 15.71 8.80 -2.26
CA VAL A 10 15.96 7.36 -2.35
C VAL A 10 16.17 7.00 -3.82
N ASN A 11 17.39 6.60 -4.16
CA ASN A 11 17.77 6.10 -5.49
C ASN A 11 17.76 4.57 -5.52
N ASN A 12 18.23 3.93 -4.44
CA ASN A 12 18.25 2.48 -4.31
C ASN A 12 17.75 2.06 -2.92
N LEU A 13 16.66 1.30 -2.91
CA LEU A 13 15.96 0.88 -1.69
C LEU A 13 16.85 0.10 -0.71
N TYR A 14 17.80 -0.69 -1.21
CA TYR A 14 18.58 -1.61 -0.37
C TYR A 14 19.87 -0.97 0.17
N SER A 15 20.35 0.12 -0.44
CA SER A 15 21.48 0.90 0.07
C SER A 15 21.03 2.08 0.91
N ASP A 16 19.98 2.79 0.49
CA ASP A 16 19.65 4.11 1.00
C ASP A 16 18.83 4.06 2.30
N LEU A 17 18.37 2.87 2.70
CA LEU A 17 17.63 2.63 3.94
C LEU A 17 18.52 2.10 5.07
N LYS A 18 19.78 1.75 4.78
CA LYS A 18 20.70 1.09 5.72
C LYS A 18 21.06 1.92 6.96
N ASP A 19 20.79 3.22 6.95
CA ASP A 19 21.03 4.12 8.08
C ASP A 19 19.78 4.40 8.91
N GLY A 20 18.63 3.80 8.55
CA GLY A 20 17.35 3.93 9.26
C GLY A 20 16.66 5.29 9.12
N LEU A 21 17.33 6.33 8.64
CA LEU A 21 16.82 7.70 8.66
C LEU A 21 15.56 7.87 7.79
N VAL A 22 15.60 7.28 6.60
CA VAL A 22 14.47 7.34 5.67
C VAL A 22 13.24 6.62 6.23
N LEU A 23 13.44 5.47 6.90
CA LEU A 23 12.35 4.72 7.52
C LEU A 23 11.71 5.51 8.65
N LEU A 24 12.52 6.10 9.54
CA LEU A 24 12.05 6.95 10.62
C LEU A 24 11.24 8.16 10.11
N GLN A 25 11.72 8.84 9.05
CA GLN A 25 10.96 9.94 8.44
C GLN A 25 9.61 9.48 7.90
N LEU A 26 9.54 8.29 7.30
CA LEU A 26 8.30 7.76 6.77
C LEU A 26 7.32 7.37 7.86
N PHE A 27 7.79 6.76 8.95
CA PHE A 27 6.95 6.48 10.11
C PHE A 27 6.37 7.75 10.70
N ASP A 28 7.16 8.80 10.85
CA ASP A 28 6.69 10.09 11.36
C ASP A 28 5.73 10.80 10.39
N LYS A 29 5.88 10.60 9.07
CA LYS A 29 4.89 11.08 8.09
C LYS A 29 3.57 10.30 8.11
N VAL A 30 3.60 9.01 8.43
CA VAL A 30 2.41 8.18 8.58
C VAL A 30 1.68 8.50 9.89
N LYS A 31 2.43 8.62 10.98
CA LYS A 31 1.92 8.97 12.31
C LYS A 31 2.78 10.08 12.92
N PRO A 32 2.41 11.36 12.71
CA PRO A 32 3.16 12.49 13.24
C PRO A 32 3.39 12.40 14.75
N GLY A 33 4.64 12.55 15.18
CA GLY A 33 5.05 12.51 16.58
C GLY A 33 5.38 11.13 17.12
N ILE A 34 5.33 10.07 16.28
CA ILE A 34 5.73 8.72 16.71
C ILE A 34 7.24 8.60 16.89
N VAL A 35 8.02 9.41 16.15
CA VAL A 35 9.49 9.39 16.24
C VAL A 35 9.97 10.45 17.21
N ASN A 36 10.71 10.03 18.23
CA ASN A 36 11.51 10.93 19.04
C ASN A 36 12.84 11.21 18.34
N TRP A 37 12.89 12.32 17.61
CA TRP A 37 14.07 12.77 16.86
C TRP A 37 15.31 13.04 17.73
N SER A 38 15.18 13.18 19.05
CA SER A 38 16.32 13.33 19.96
C SER A 38 17.13 12.03 20.11
N LYS A 39 16.54 10.87 19.79
CA LYS A 39 17.19 9.55 19.81
C LYS A 39 17.87 9.20 18.48
N VAL A 40 17.68 10.01 17.44
CA VAL A 40 18.08 9.68 16.07
C VAL A 40 19.47 10.23 15.76
N ASN A 41 20.38 9.34 15.35
CA ASN A 41 21.71 9.70 14.90
C ASN A 41 21.66 10.33 13.50
N GLN A 42 22.16 11.55 13.36
CA GLN A 42 22.18 12.29 12.09
C GLN A 42 23.37 11.89 11.20
N LYS A 43 23.29 12.17 9.89
CA LYS A 43 24.30 11.75 8.90
C LYS A 43 25.72 12.23 9.21
N GLU A 44 25.86 13.42 9.76
CA GLU A 44 27.12 14.03 10.15
C GLU A 44 27.84 13.17 11.20
N THR A 45 27.07 12.46 12.03
CA THR A 45 27.59 11.60 13.09
C THR A 45 28.17 10.29 12.56
N PHE A 46 27.81 9.87 11.34
CA PHE A 46 28.25 8.61 10.73
C PHE A 46 29.70 8.66 10.22
N LYS A 47 30.26 9.86 10.00
CA LYS A 47 31.64 10.04 9.52
C LYS A 47 32.70 9.83 10.61
N LYS A 48 32.28 9.70 11.87
CA LYS A 48 33.15 9.47 13.03
C LYS A 48 33.37 7.98 13.27
N ILE A 49 34.40 7.64 14.05
CA ILE A 49 34.61 6.27 14.57
C ILE A 49 33.29 5.78 15.21
N GLY A 50 32.86 4.57 14.85
CA GLY A 50 31.57 4.02 15.29
C GLY A 50 30.37 4.36 14.39
N GLY A 51 30.57 4.94 13.21
CA GLY A 51 29.48 5.29 12.29
C GLY A 51 28.52 4.14 11.94
N ASN A 52 29.02 2.91 11.81
CA ASN A 52 28.18 1.74 11.58
C ASN A 52 27.30 1.38 12.79
N MET A 53 27.81 1.59 14.01
CA MET A 53 27.03 1.36 15.24
C MET A 53 25.87 2.36 15.33
N LYS A 54 26.09 3.63 14.97
CA LYS A 54 25.05 4.66 14.94
C LYS A 54 23.95 4.38 13.91
N LYS A 55 24.32 3.84 12.74
CA LYS A 55 23.34 3.37 11.74
C LYS A 55 22.53 2.21 12.29
N LEU A 56 23.18 1.25 12.95
CA LEU A 56 22.51 0.12 13.59
C LEU A 56 21.54 0.57 14.69
N GLU A 57 21.93 1.54 15.53
CA GLU A 57 21.05 2.15 16.53
C GLU A 57 19.79 2.77 15.90
N ASN A 58 19.93 3.51 14.80
CA ASN A 58 18.79 4.04 14.06
C ASN A 58 17.89 2.93 13.50
N CYS A 59 18.48 1.88 12.93
CA CYS A 59 17.72 0.76 12.39
C CYS A 59 16.98 -0.02 13.50
N ASN A 60 17.61 -0.24 14.66
CA ASN A 60 16.97 -0.84 15.82
C ASN A 60 15.78 0.01 16.29
N TYR A 61 15.97 1.33 16.35
CA TYR A 61 14.91 2.24 16.71
C TYR A 61 13.77 2.24 15.68
N ALA A 62 14.08 2.14 14.38
CA ALA A 62 13.06 2.01 13.34
C ALA A 62 12.21 0.74 13.52
N VAL A 63 12.82 -0.40 13.89
CA VAL A 63 12.08 -1.64 14.20
C VAL A 63 11.21 -1.49 15.45
N GLU A 64 11.71 -0.82 16.49
CA GLU A 64 10.93 -0.51 17.70
C GLU A 64 9.67 0.32 17.36
N ILE A 65 9.83 1.40 16.58
CA ILE A 65 8.71 2.23 16.14
C ILE A 65 7.72 1.42 15.29
N ALA A 66 8.20 0.57 14.39
CA ALA A 66 7.33 -0.28 13.59
C ALA A 66 6.47 -1.21 14.47
N HIS A 67 7.04 -1.80 15.53
CA HIS A 67 6.27 -2.57 16.51
C HIS A 67 5.22 -1.72 17.25
N GLN A 68 5.55 -0.50 17.65
CA GLN A 68 4.58 0.43 18.26
C GLN A 68 3.44 0.82 17.30
N MET A 69 3.70 0.80 15.99
CA MET A 69 2.70 0.97 14.94
C MET A 69 1.89 -0.31 14.63
N GLY A 70 2.15 -1.41 15.34
CA GLY A 70 1.46 -2.69 15.18
C GLY A 70 1.96 -3.53 14.02
N PHE A 71 3.21 -3.31 13.56
CA PHE A 71 3.77 -4.09 12.47
C PHE A 71 4.17 -5.48 12.99
N SER A 72 3.86 -6.51 12.20
CA SER A 72 4.24 -7.89 12.47
C SER A 72 5.62 -8.15 11.88
N LEU A 73 6.66 -7.84 12.65
CA LEU A 73 8.07 -7.97 12.26
C LEU A 73 8.76 -9.17 12.96
N VAL A 74 8.09 -10.32 13.02
CA VAL A 74 8.65 -11.52 13.69
C VAL A 74 9.96 -11.94 12.99
N GLY A 75 11.06 -11.94 13.74
CA GLY A 75 12.38 -12.32 13.25
C GLY A 75 13.06 -11.28 12.36
N ILE A 76 12.69 -10.00 12.47
CA ILE A 76 13.36 -8.89 11.78
C ILE A 76 13.98 -7.96 12.82
N ASP A 77 15.30 -7.79 12.77
CA ASP A 77 16.04 -6.89 13.64
C ASP A 77 16.61 -5.70 12.86
N GLY A 78 17.06 -4.66 13.58
CA GLY A 78 17.69 -3.49 12.94
C GLY A 78 18.96 -3.86 12.17
N LYS A 79 19.63 -4.95 12.53
CA LYS A 79 20.78 -5.46 11.80
C LYS A 79 20.42 -5.89 10.36
N ASP A 80 19.27 -6.50 10.16
CA ASP A 80 18.83 -6.92 8.82
C ASP A 80 18.67 -5.72 7.88
N ILE A 81 18.16 -4.61 8.41
CA ILE A 81 18.02 -3.36 7.67
C ILE A 81 19.39 -2.73 7.42
N ALA A 82 20.26 -2.66 8.44
CA ALA A 82 21.60 -2.08 8.33
C ALA A 82 22.49 -2.83 7.33
N ASP A 83 22.37 -4.16 7.28
CA ASP A 83 23.10 -5.01 6.34
C ASP A 83 22.46 -4.98 4.93
N GLY A 84 21.22 -4.47 4.81
CA GLY A 84 20.49 -4.34 3.54
C GLY A 84 19.90 -5.65 3.06
N ASN A 85 19.45 -6.50 3.98
CA ASN A 85 18.74 -7.73 3.66
C ASN A 85 17.48 -7.37 2.84
N LYS A 86 17.47 -7.74 1.56
CA LYS A 86 16.45 -7.32 0.59
C LYS A 86 15.05 -7.77 1.01
N THR A 87 14.92 -9.03 1.42
CA THR A 87 13.64 -9.64 1.79
C THR A 87 13.05 -8.96 3.02
N LEU A 88 13.86 -8.76 4.05
CA LEU A 88 13.39 -8.20 5.32
C LEU A 88 13.16 -6.68 5.21
N THR A 89 13.99 -5.96 4.46
CA THR A 89 13.76 -4.54 4.14
C THR A 89 12.45 -4.36 3.38
N LEU A 90 12.16 -5.21 2.38
CA LEU A 90 10.89 -5.18 1.67
C LEU A 90 9.69 -5.48 2.57
N ALA A 91 9.84 -6.39 3.53
CA ALA A 91 8.78 -6.69 4.49
C ALA A 91 8.39 -5.47 5.32
N VAL A 92 9.38 -4.72 5.83
CA VAL A 92 9.16 -3.47 6.59
C VAL A 92 8.50 -2.40 5.69
N VAL A 93 9.06 -2.18 4.50
CA VAL A 93 8.56 -1.17 3.54
C VAL A 93 7.14 -1.48 3.10
N TRP A 94 6.80 -2.76 2.89
CA TRP A 94 5.44 -3.18 2.58
C TRP A 94 4.46 -2.84 3.71
N GLN A 95 4.78 -3.19 4.96
CA GLN A 95 3.89 -2.90 6.09
C GLN A 95 3.72 -1.40 6.30
N MET A 96 4.78 -0.62 6.06
CA MET A 96 4.72 0.84 6.04
C MET A 96 3.80 1.38 4.95
N MET A 97 3.87 0.86 3.72
CA MET A 97 2.94 1.25 2.65
C MET A 97 1.48 0.93 3.00
N ARG A 98 1.23 -0.23 3.61
CA ARG A 98 -0.10 -0.61 4.11
C ARG A 98 -0.57 0.38 5.18
N ALA A 99 0.27 0.68 6.18
CA ALA A 99 -0.06 1.61 7.25
C ALA A 99 -0.36 3.02 6.72
N TYR A 100 0.41 3.50 5.74
CA TYR A 100 0.14 4.77 5.07
C TYR A 100 -1.27 4.79 4.43
N THR A 101 -1.61 3.78 3.64
CA THR A 101 -2.92 3.69 2.97
C THR A 101 -4.08 3.67 3.98
N LEU A 102 -3.96 2.89 5.06
CA LEU A 102 -4.97 2.82 6.11
C LEU A 102 -5.09 4.14 6.89
N SER A 103 -3.97 4.79 7.21
CA SER A 103 -3.98 6.10 7.89
C SER A 103 -4.67 7.18 7.04
N MET A 104 -4.47 7.15 5.72
CA MET A 104 -5.15 8.06 4.79
C MET A 104 -6.66 7.79 4.75
N LEU A 105 -7.07 6.52 4.77
CA LEU A 105 -8.47 6.12 4.87
C LEU A 105 -9.14 6.62 6.15
N GLN A 106 -8.49 6.44 7.32
CA GLN A 106 -9.00 6.92 8.60
C GLN A 106 -9.22 8.44 8.58
N ARG A 107 -8.21 9.19 8.13
CA ARG A 107 -8.29 10.66 8.00
C ARG A 107 -9.43 11.11 7.10
N LEU A 108 -9.72 10.39 6.03
CA LEU A 108 -10.83 10.70 5.12
C LEU A 108 -12.19 10.27 5.66
N ALA A 109 -12.24 9.24 6.50
CA ALA A 109 -13.45 8.80 7.17
C ALA A 109 -13.85 9.72 8.34
N GLY A 110 -12.95 10.58 8.83
CA GLY A 110 -13.19 11.44 9.99
C GLY A 110 -13.41 10.64 11.28
N SER A 111 -12.91 9.40 11.33
CA SER A 111 -13.08 8.47 12.44
C SER A 111 -11.71 8.14 13.03
N ASP A 112 -11.62 8.14 14.36
CA ASP A 112 -10.44 7.68 15.09
C ASP A 112 -10.28 6.14 15.03
N LYS A 113 -11.32 5.43 14.59
CA LYS A 113 -11.26 3.96 14.46
C LYS A 113 -10.56 3.55 13.15
N PRO A 114 -9.59 2.61 13.21
CA PRO A 114 -9.04 1.98 12.01
C PRO A 114 -10.12 1.36 11.15
N ILE A 115 -10.12 1.67 9.85
CA ILE A 115 -10.96 0.96 8.89
C ILE A 115 -10.41 -0.45 8.77
N SER A 116 -11.26 -1.42 9.10
CA SER A 116 -10.98 -2.84 9.05
C SER A 116 -11.22 -3.42 7.64
N ASP A 117 -10.59 -4.57 7.36
CA ASP A 117 -10.75 -5.30 6.11
C ASP A 117 -12.24 -5.58 5.77
N PRO A 118 -13.11 -6.02 6.72
CA PRO A 118 -14.53 -6.21 6.46
C PRO A 118 -15.27 -4.92 6.08
N GLU A 119 -14.92 -3.77 6.65
CA GLU A 119 -15.55 -2.49 6.31
C GLU A 119 -15.25 -2.07 4.87
N ILE A 120 -14.06 -2.39 4.36
CA ILE A 120 -13.70 -2.12 2.95
C ILE A 120 -14.50 -3.03 2.01
N VAL A 121 -14.70 -4.30 2.39
CA VAL A 121 -15.51 -5.26 1.63
C VAL A 121 -16.97 -4.83 1.59
N ASP A 122 -17.54 -4.47 2.74
CA ASP A 122 -18.93 -3.99 2.84
C ASP A 122 -19.16 -2.72 2.03
N TRP A 123 -18.24 -1.75 2.13
CA TRP A 123 -18.27 -0.54 1.32
C TRP A 123 -18.21 -0.85 -0.19
N THR A 124 -17.35 -1.80 -0.59
CA THR A 124 -17.20 -2.21 -1.99
C THR A 124 -18.50 -2.77 -2.52
N ASN A 125 -19.08 -3.74 -1.82
CA ASN A 125 -20.32 -4.42 -2.24
C ASN A 125 -21.51 -3.46 -2.25
N THR A 126 -21.61 -2.58 -1.25
CA THR A 126 -22.65 -1.54 -1.22
C THR A 126 -22.52 -0.60 -2.40
N THR A 127 -21.31 -0.12 -2.72
CA THR A 127 -21.07 0.79 -3.85
C THR A 127 -21.41 0.14 -5.20
N LEU A 128 -21.06 -1.13 -5.39
CA LEU A 128 -21.39 -1.91 -6.59
C LEU A 128 -22.91 -2.08 -6.74
N ARG A 129 -23.59 -2.52 -5.68
CA ARG A 129 -25.04 -2.72 -5.66
C ARG A 129 -25.80 -1.43 -5.95
N ASP A 130 -25.44 -0.34 -5.27
CA ASP A 130 -26.11 0.97 -5.44
C ASP A 130 -25.90 1.55 -6.85
N SER A 131 -24.87 1.10 -7.55
CA SER A 131 -24.57 1.46 -8.94
C SER A 131 -25.12 0.45 -9.96
N GLY A 132 -25.95 -0.50 -9.53
CA GLY A 132 -26.58 -1.51 -10.38
C GLY A 132 -25.62 -2.56 -10.97
N LYS A 133 -24.44 -2.73 -10.38
CA LYS A 133 -23.46 -3.76 -10.80
C LYS A 133 -23.80 -5.10 -10.14
N THR A 134 -23.51 -6.19 -10.85
CA THR A 134 -23.79 -7.56 -10.39
C THR A 134 -22.58 -8.22 -9.71
N THR A 135 -21.39 -7.66 -9.88
CA THR A 135 -20.17 -8.15 -9.24
C THR A 135 -20.18 -7.86 -7.74
N SER A 136 -19.55 -8.74 -6.97
CA SER A 136 -19.34 -8.59 -5.53
C SER A 136 -18.10 -9.38 -5.11
N ILE A 137 -17.59 -9.10 -3.92
CA ILE A 137 -16.48 -9.84 -3.31
C ILE A 137 -16.85 -10.27 -1.88
N THR A 138 -16.46 -11.48 -1.50
CA THR A 138 -16.58 -12.01 -0.14
C THR A 138 -15.38 -11.63 0.74
N GLY A 139 -14.25 -11.27 0.11
CA GLY A 139 -13.04 -10.80 0.77
C GLY A 139 -11.88 -10.64 -0.22
N PHE A 140 -10.68 -10.35 0.28
CA PHE A 140 -9.50 -10.13 -0.57
C PHE A 140 -8.81 -11.42 -1.06
N ARG A 141 -9.41 -12.58 -0.78
CA ARG A 141 -9.02 -13.90 -1.29
C ARG A 141 -10.03 -14.44 -2.31
N ASP A 142 -11.04 -13.64 -2.66
CA ASP A 142 -12.14 -14.09 -3.50
C ASP A 142 -11.66 -14.38 -4.93
N PRO A 143 -11.91 -15.59 -5.47
CA PRO A 143 -11.60 -15.92 -6.86
C PRO A 143 -12.21 -14.98 -7.89
N ALA A 144 -13.33 -14.32 -7.57
CA ALA A 144 -13.95 -13.33 -8.46
C ALA A 144 -13.04 -12.13 -8.78
N ILE A 145 -11.96 -11.92 -7.99
CA ILE A 145 -11.00 -10.84 -8.23
C ILE A 145 -10.06 -11.16 -9.41
N SER A 146 -9.81 -12.44 -9.74
CA SER A 146 -8.80 -12.83 -10.73
C SER A 146 -9.07 -12.28 -12.14
N ASN A 147 -10.34 -12.23 -12.54
CA ASN A 147 -10.76 -11.65 -13.82
C ASN A 147 -10.85 -10.11 -13.81
N SER A 148 -10.55 -9.49 -12.67
CA SER A 148 -10.59 -8.04 -12.43
C SER A 148 -11.95 -7.36 -12.60
N MET A 149 -13.04 -8.10 -12.83
CA MET A 149 -14.37 -7.53 -13.04
C MET A 149 -14.88 -6.72 -11.85
N PRO A 150 -14.76 -7.19 -10.58
CA PRO A 150 -15.16 -6.37 -9.44
C PRO A 150 -14.39 -5.05 -9.34
N VAL A 151 -13.11 -5.02 -9.77
CA VAL A 151 -12.29 -3.80 -9.78
C VAL A 151 -12.74 -2.86 -10.90
N ILE A 152 -13.00 -3.39 -12.11
CA ILE A 152 -13.47 -2.63 -13.26
C ILE A 152 -14.84 -2.00 -12.98
N ASP A 153 -15.78 -2.80 -12.48
CA ASP A 153 -17.12 -2.32 -12.14
C ASP A 153 -17.09 -1.29 -11.01
N LEU A 154 -16.20 -1.45 -10.02
CA LEU A 154 -16.06 -0.48 -8.96
C LEU A 154 -15.48 0.85 -9.48
N VAL A 155 -14.56 0.81 -10.44
CA VAL A 155 -14.06 2.03 -11.10
C VAL A 155 -15.18 2.75 -11.84
N ASP A 156 -16.03 2.03 -12.58
CA ASP A 156 -17.19 2.61 -13.25
C ASP A 156 -18.21 3.17 -12.25
N ALA A 157 -18.45 2.47 -11.14
CA ALA A 157 -19.32 2.95 -10.06
C ALA A 157 -18.80 4.26 -9.42
N ILE A 158 -17.49 4.41 -9.26
CA ILE A 158 -16.86 5.63 -8.71
C ILE A 158 -16.88 6.77 -9.72
N LYS A 159 -16.68 6.47 -11.00
CA LYS A 159 -16.68 7.45 -12.09
C LYS A 159 -17.38 6.86 -13.31
N PRO A 160 -18.71 7.03 -13.42
CA PRO A 160 -19.49 6.47 -14.53
C PRO A 160 -18.97 6.90 -15.89
N GLY A 161 -18.94 5.96 -16.84
CA GLY A 161 -18.46 6.20 -18.21
C GLY A 161 -16.93 6.28 -18.31
N SER A 162 -16.21 5.92 -17.25
CA SER A 162 -14.74 5.81 -17.31
C SER A 162 -14.29 4.53 -17.99
N ILE A 163 -15.09 3.46 -17.90
CA ILE A 163 -14.81 2.13 -18.44
C ILE A 163 -15.38 1.98 -19.86
N LYS A 164 -14.59 1.35 -20.72
CA LYS A 164 -14.99 0.87 -22.04
C LYS A 164 -15.09 -0.65 -21.97
N TYR A 165 -16.30 -1.15 -21.71
CA TYR A 165 -16.55 -2.59 -21.54
C TYR A 165 -16.24 -3.42 -22.80
N GLU A 166 -16.22 -2.80 -23.99
CA GLU A 166 -15.77 -3.42 -25.25
C GLU A 166 -14.31 -3.92 -25.21
N LEU A 167 -13.48 -3.38 -24.32
CA LEU A 167 -12.08 -3.77 -24.15
C LEU A 167 -11.88 -4.82 -23.06
N VAL A 168 -12.97 -5.29 -22.43
CA VAL A 168 -12.92 -6.19 -21.28
C VAL A 168 -13.34 -7.58 -21.73
N ASN A 169 -12.45 -8.54 -21.57
CA ASN A 169 -12.73 -9.93 -21.89
C ASN A 169 -13.72 -10.48 -20.86
N CYS A 170 -14.85 -11.02 -21.33
CA CYS A 170 -15.93 -11.53 -20.49
C CYS A 170 -16.22 -12.99 -20.84
N GLY A 171 -16.43 -13.83 -19.85
CA GLY A 171 -16.73 -15.26 -20.05
C GLY A 171 -16.52 -16.07 -18.78
N THR A 172 -16.99 -17.32 -18.80
CA THR A 172 -16.81 -18.26 -17.67
C THR A 172 -15.43 -18.87 -17.61
N SER A 173 -14.70 -18.89 -18.73
CA SER A 173 -13.37 -19.49 -18.85
C SER A 173 -12.46 -18.58 -19.68
N LEU A 174 -11.84 -17.61 -19.01
CA LEU A 174 -10.84 -16.73 -19.62
C LEU A 174 -9.46 -17.40 -19.61
N SER A 175 -8.67 -17.20 -20.66
CA SER A 175 -7.26 -17.61 -20.66
C SER A 175 -6.42 -16.73 -19.73
N ASP A 176 -5.22 -17.19 -19.35
CA ASP A 176 -4.30 -16.41 -18.52
C ASP A 176 -3.93 -15.08 -19.20
N GLU A 177 -3.82 -15.06 -20.54
CA GLU A 177 -3.60 -13.84 -21.33
C GLU A 177 -4.79 -12.87 -21.24
N GLU A 178 -6.02 -13.38 -21.21
CA GLU A 178 -7.22 -12.54 -21.10
C GLU A 178 -7.37 -11.97 -19.68
N LEU A 179 -7.08 -12.78 -18.65
CA LEU A 179 -7.06 -12.35 -17.25
C LEU A 179 -6.04 -11.23 -17.04
N ILE A 180 -4.82 -11.40 -17.56
CA ILE A 180 -3.77 -10.37 -17.41
C ILE A 180 -4.11 -9.10 -18.21
N GLN A 181 -4.78 -9.21 -19.37
CA GLN A 181 -5.27 -8.06 -20.12
C GLN A 181 -6.32 -7.27 -19.33
N ASN A 182 -7.31 -7.95 -18.75
CA ASN A 182 -8.31 -7.33 -17.88
C ASN A 182 -7.65 -6.64 -16.68
N ALA A 183 -6.68 -7.29 -16.02
CA ALA A 183 -5.97 -6.72 -14.88
C ALA A 183 -5.13 -5.48 -15.25
N LYS A 184 -4.44 -5.52 -16.39
CA LYS A 184 -3.72 -4.35 -16.95
C LYS A 184 -4.68 -3.18 -17.19
N TYR A 185 -5.84 -3.47 -17.77
CA TYR A 185 -6.87 -2.48 -18.03
C TYR A 185 -7.43 -1.89 -16.72
N ALA A 186 -7.82 -2.74 -15.77
CA ALA A 186 -8.35 -2.34 -14.47
C ALA A 186 -7.41 -1.41 -13.71
N ILE A 187 -6.11 -1.75 -13.62
CA ILE A 187 -5.10 -0.94 -12.92
C ILE A 187 -4.89 0.40 -13.64
N SER A 188 -4.85 0.39 -14.98
CA SER A 188 -4.74 1.61 -15.77
C SER A 188 -5.93 2.54 -15.52
N MET A 189 -7.14 1.97 -15.45
CA MET A 189 -8.36 2.72 -15.20
C MET A 189 -8.43 3.25 -13.76
N CYS A 190 -8.00 2.49 -12.76
CA CYS A 190 -7.84 2.97 -11.38
C CYS A 190 -6.96 4.23 -11.34
N ARG A 191 -5.80 4.19 -11.99
CA ARG A 191 -4.86 5.33 -12.05
C ARG A 191 -5.46 6.51 -12.82
N LYS A 192 -6.14 6.25 -13.94
CA LYS A 192 -6.81 7.27 -14.76
C LYS A 192 -7.88 8.04 -13.98
N ILE A 193 -8.62 7.37 -13.10
CA ILE A 193 -9.58 8.07 -12.24
C ILE A 193 -8.92 8.80 -11.07
N GLY A 194 -7.62 8.62 -10.83
CA GLY A 194 -6.85 9.29 -9.78
C GLY A 194 -6.60 8.43 -8.53
N ALA A 195 -6.91 7.13 -8.55
CA ALA A 195 -6.57 6.23 -7.45
C ALA A 195 -5.06 5.92 -7.47
N ARG A 196 -4.41 5.99 -6.30
CA ARG A 196 -2.95 5.82 -6.16
C ARG A 196 -2.55 4.34 -6.05
N VAL A 197 -2.97 3.54 -7.02
CA VAL A 197 -2.74 2.09 -7.05
C VAL A 197 -1.33 1.75 -7.51
N TYR A 198 -0.63 0.95 -6.71
CA TYR A 198 0.73 0.45 -6.98
C TYR A 198 0.79 -1.08 -7.18
N ALA A 199 -0.35 -1.77 -7.17
CA ALA A 199 -0.42 -3.18 -7.54
C ALA A 199 -0.02 -3.41 -9.00
N LEU A 200 0.50 -4.60 -9.26
CA LEU A 200 0.76 -5.13 -10.60
C LEU A 200 -0.44 -5.97 -11.09
N PRO A 201 -0.61 -6.12 -12.41
CA PRO A 201 -1.67 -6.97 -12.97
C PRO A 201 -1.66 -8.39 -12.41
N ASP A 202 -0.47 -8.98 -12.31
CA ASP A 202 -0.24 -10.32 -11.76
C ASP A 202 -0.74 -10.45 -10.31
N ASP A 203 -0.70 -9.37 -9.53
CA ASP A 203 -1.17 -9.39 -8.14
C ASP A 203 -2.69 -9.58 -8.03
N LEU A 204 -3.46 -9.16 -9.05
CA LEU A 204 -4.91 -9.39 -9.13
C LEU A 204 -5.21 -10.80 -9.65
N VAL A 205 -4.53 -11.21 -10.74
CA VAL A 205 -4.72 -12.52 -11.37
C VAL A 205 -4.38 -13.66 -10.39
N GLU A 206 -3.26 -13.54 -9.66
CA GLU A 206 -2.83 -14.49 -8.64
C GLU A 206 -3.54 -14.30 -7.28
N ILE A 207 -4.43 -13.29 -7.17
CA ILE A 207 -5.19 -12.95 -5.95
C ILE A 207 -4.26 -12.80 -4.73
N LYS A 208 -3.23 -11.96 -4.84
CA LYS A 208 -2.36 -11.65 -3.70
C LYS A 208 -3.16 -10.81 -2.70
N PRO A 209 -3.58 -11.35 -1.53
CA PRO A 209 -4.65 -10.70 -0.76
C PRO A 209 -4.26 -9.32 -0.23
N LYS A 210 -2.98 -9.19 0.12
CA LYS A 210 -2.36 -7.93 0.55
C LYS A 210 -2.45 -6.84 -0.53
N MET A 211 -2.24 -7.20 -1.79
CA MET A 211 -2.28 -6.25 -2.92
C MET A 211 -3.71 -5.98 -3.36
N CYS A 212 -4.58 -6.99 -3.34
CA CYS A 212 -6.01 -6.82 -3.61
C CYS A 212 -6.62 -5.80 -2.62
N LEU A 213 -6.37 -5.96 -1.32
CA LEU A 213 -6.81 -5.02 -0.29
C LEU A 213 -6.43 -3.58 -0.62
N THR A 214 -5.18 -3.33 -1.04
CA THR A 214 -4.71 -1.96 -1.29
C THR A 214 -5.33 -1.36 -2.53
N VAL A 215 -5.69 -2.15 -3.54
CA VAL A 215 -6.46 -1.70 -4.70
C VAL A 215 -7.83 -1.17 -4.28
N PHE A 216 -8.61 -1.98 -3.55
CA PHE A 216 -9.94 -1.58 -3.07
C PHE A 216 -9.86 -0.40 -2.09
N ALA A 217 -8.89 -0.39 -1.17
CA ALA A 217 -8.64 0.73 -0.27
C ALA A 217 -8.34 2.03 -1.03
N CYS A 218 -7.48 1.98 -2.06
CA CYS A 218 -7.16 3.16 -2.88
C CYS A 218 -8.38 3.67 -3.67
N LEU A 219 -9.24 2.77 -4.15
CA LEU A 219 -10.50 3.13 -4.80
C LEU A 219 -11.48 3.79 -3.82
N MET A 220 -11.60 3.25 -2.60
CA MET A 220 -12.39 3.86 -1.52
C MET A 220 -11.91 5.27 -1.18
N ILE A 221 -10.59 5.46 -1.06
CA ILE A 221 -9.99 6.79 -0.88
C ILE A 221 -10.37 7.71 -2.03
N ARG A 222 -10.29 7.22 -3.27
CA ARG A 222 -10.62 8.04 -4.44
C ARG A 222 -12.10 8.45 -4.46
N ALA A 223 -13.00 7.54 -4.12
CA ALA A 223 -14.43 7.79 -4.02
C ALA A 223 -14.74 8.84 -2.94
N LYS A 224 -14.11 8.75 -1.77
CA LYS A 224 -14.30 9.71 -0.67
C LYS A 224 -13.70 11.08 -0.94
N THR A 225 -12.58 11.16 -1.67
CA THR A 225 -11.94 12.43 -2.03
C THR A 225 -12.64 13.17 -3.17
N GLY A 226 -13.34 12.46 -4.05
CA GLY A 226 -14.05 13.06 -5.19
C GLY A 226 -15.42 13.66 -4.88
N LYS A 227 -15.91 13.51 -3.64
CA LYS A 227 -17.19 14.08 -3.18
C LYS A 227 -17.05 15.46 -2.51
N LYS A 228 -15.83 16.00 -2.44
CA LYS A 228 -15.54 17.38 -2.04
C LYS A 228 -15.21 18.21 -3.27
#